data_AF-A0A8H8N8R9-F1
#
_entry.id   AF-A0A8H8N8R9-F1
#
_cell.length_a   1.000
_cell.length_b   1.000
_cell.length_c   1.000
_cell.angle_alpha   90.00
_cell.angle_beta   90.00
_cell.angle_gamma   90.00
#
_symmetry.space_group_name_H-M   'P 1'
#
loop_
_entity.id
_entity.type
_entity.pdbx_description
1 polymer ?
#
loop_
_entity_poly.entity_id
_entity_poly.type
_entity_poly.pdbx_seq_one_letter_code
_entity_poly.pdbx_strand_id
1 'polypeptide(L)'
;MSIGSKNSCRIGLGAVLGAYVRYLVNDTGGAPVYRLCEIVDLGPDLVKPYPLENQVTNQVLELRYGKQTRHFPMDKVSNAPLTQSEMERFLKFCQGEGAKLPTKSRLEKKSQGMQKLIDKGFTDSDINQMMERKAALQQRPSHAQLLQEKSRLNQARNLARSRRDFAEVAELDVKIAELEVHNQGQTTEEDQWAKVNERNRRLNLEQTKKAEAIALAKRKALIASRSNTPKPGTPKPDDTPKQEISATNLAPPPDVVPVAPAQTTFDAMVQAVSLDIDF
;
A
#
# COMPACT_ATOMS: atom_id res chain seq x y z
N MET A 1 1.25 -36.57 -2.95
CA MET A 1 0.92 -36.42 -1.51
C MET A 1 0.88 -34.94 -1.18
N SER A 2 -0.31 -34.32 -1.10
CA SER A 2 -0.47 -32.91 -0.74
C SER A 2 -1.36 -32.82 0.50
N ILE A 3 -0.76 -33.01 1.67
CA ILE A 3 -1.44 -32.97 2.98
C ILE A 3 -1.14 -31.63 3.71
N GLY A 4 -0.21 -30.80 3.19
CA GLY A 4 0.25 -29.59 3.85
C GLY A 4 -0.68 -28.37 3.80
N SER A 5 -1.56 -28.27 2.79
CA SER A 5 -2.36 -27.05 2.58
C SER A 5 -3.58 -26.91 3.51
N LYS A 6 -4.09 -28.02 4.08
CA LYS A 6 -5.31 -28.02 4.90
C LYS A 6 -5.12 -27.44 6.31
N ASN A 7 -3.89 -27.37 6.81
CA ASN A 7 -3.63 -26.97 8.20
C ASN A 7 -3.35 -25.47 8.39
N SER A 8 -2.91 -24.74 7.36
CA SER A 8 -2.51 -23.33 7.54
C SER A 8 -3.69 -22.36 7.62
N CYS A 9 -4.83 -22.67 6.99
CA CYS A 9 -6.05 -21.88 7.17
C CYS A 9 -6.65 -22.01 8.59
N ARG A 10 -6.28 -23.07 9.35
CA ARG A 10 -6.88 -23.32 10.66
C ARG A 10 -6.42 -22.37 11.76
N ILE A 11 -5.26 -21.75 11.61
CA ILE A 11 -4.64 -20.91 12.66
C ILE A 11 -5.47 -19.64 12.89
N GLY A 12 -6.04 -19.05 11.82
CA GLY A 12 -7.03 -17.97 11.92
C GLY A 12 -8.48 -18.47 12.04
N LEU A 13 -8.78 -19.69 11.56
CA LEU A 13 -10.14 -20.20 11.51
C LEU A 13 -10.79 -20.30 12.89
N GLY A 14 -10.10 -20.88 13.88
CA GLY A 14 -10.63 -21.01 15.25
C GLY A 14 -11.06 -19.68 15.87
N ALA A 15 -10.48 -18.56 15.41
CA ALA A 15 -10.85 -17.22 15.80
C ALA A 15 -12.21 -16.77 15.27
N VAL A 16 -12.60 -17.25 14.10
CA VAL A 16 -13.80 -16.79 13.39
C VAL A 16 -14.98 -17.75 13.63
N LEU A 17 -14.71 -19.02 13.96
CA LEU A 17 -15.75 -20.01 14.28
C LEU A 17 -16.64 -19.59 15.45
N GLY A 18 -17.96 -19.58 15.24
CA GLY A 18 -18.95 -19.16 16.22
C GLY A 18 -19.06 -17.64 16.40
N ALA A 19 -18.41 -16.84 15.54
CA ALA A 19 -18.72 -15.43 15.38
C ALA A 19 -19.97 -15.26 14.51
N TYR A 20 -20.51 -14.04 14.49
CA TYR A 20 -21.69 -13.70 13.71
C TYR A 20 -21.36 -12.68 12.63
N VAL A 21 -21.99 -12.82 11.47
CA VAL A 21 -21.84 -11.91 10.34
C VAL A 21 -23.19 -11.40 9.87
N ARG A 22 -23.19 -10.15 9.40
CA ARG A 22 -24.31 -9.52 8.72
C ARG A 22 -24.23 -9.86 7.23
N TYR A 23 -25.08 -10.76 6.78
CA TYR A 23 -25.03 -11.28 5.42
C TYR A 23 -26.21 -10.77 4.58
N LEU A 24 -25.93 -10.29 3.37
CA LEU A 24 -26.95 -9.84 2.41
C LEU A 24 -27.59 -11.05 1.71
N VAL A 25 -28.88 -11.29 1.98
CA VAL A 25 -29.60 -12.45 1.43
C VAL A 25 -30.31 -12.10 0.12
N ASN A 26 -31.00 -10.96 0.08
CA ASN A 26 -31.78 -10.53 -1.07
C ASN A 26 -31.35 -9.13 -1.50
N ASP A 27 -31.07 -8.98 -2.79
CA ASP A 27 -30.63 -7.72 -3.44
C ASP A 27 -31.42 -7.43 -4.74
N THR A 28 -32.43 -8.25 -5.06
CA THR A 28 -33.12 -8.17 -6.36
C THR A 28 -34.29 -7.19 -6.29
N GLY A 29 -34.03 -5.92 -6.56
CA GLY A 29 -35.04 -4.90 -6.91
C GLY A 29 -35.89 -4.33 -5.76
N GLY A 30 -35.60 -4.70 -4.51
CA GLY A 30 -36.23 -4.18 -3.31
C GLY A 30 -35.22 -3.67 -2.29
N ALA A 31 -35.70 -3.27 -1.10
CA ALA A 31 -34.80 -2.87 -0.01
C ALA A 31 -33.86 -4.04 0.36
N PRO A 32 -32.54 -3.80 0.49
CA PRO A 32 -31.57 -4.85 0.75
C PRO A 32 -31.87 -5.50 2.10
N VAL A 33 -32.01 -6.83 2.09
CA VAL A 33 -32.37 -7.59 3.30
C VAL A 33 -31.15 -8.31 3.85
N TYR A 34 -30.70 -7.82 5.01
CA TYR A 34 -29.62 -8.44 5.76
C TYR A 34 -30.17 -9.42 6.80
N ARG A 35 -29.38 -10.46 7.07
CA ARG A 35 -29.63 -11.42 8.15
C ARG A 35 -28.37 -11.64 8.97
N LEU A 36 -28.56 -11.85 10.26
CA LEU A 36 -27.49 -12.24 11.17
C LEU A 36 -27.30 -13.76 11.09
N CYS A 37 -26.12 -14.20 10.66
CA CYS A 37 -25.78 -15.61 10.53
C CYS A 37 -24.57 -15.96 11.40
N GLU A 38 -24.56 -17.15 11.99
CA GLU A 38 -23.39 -17.67 12.73
C GLU A 38 -22.44 -18.35 11.76
N ILE A 39 -21.13 -18.11 11.91
CA ILE A 39 -20.10 -18.83 11.16
C ILE A 39 -19.88 -20.18 11.84
N VAL A 40 -20.20 -21.28 11.16
CA VAL A 40 -20.02 -22.64 11.69
C VAL A 40 -18.66 -23.20 11.32
N ASP A 41 -18.25 -23.02 10.07
CA ASP A 41 -16.96 -23.47 9.54
C ASP A 41 -16.54 -22.64 8.31
N LEU A 42 -15.36 -22.92 7.78
CA LEU A 42 -15.02 -22.61 6.40
C LEU A 42 -15.44 -23.77 5.49
N GLY A 43 -15.94 -23.45 4.31
CA GLY A 43 -16.31 -24.49 3.35
C GLY A 43 -15.12 -25.37 2.97
N PRO A 44 -15.33 -26.69 2.84
CA PRO A 44 -14.28 -27.65 2.55
C PRO A 44 -13.71 -27.51 1.14
N ASP A 45 -14.52 -26.97 0.21
CA ASP A 45 -14.21 -26.86 -1.19
C ASP A 45 -13.81 -25.43 -1.56
N LEU A 46 -12.66 -25.30 -2.22
CA LEU A 46 -12.20 -24.04 -2.79
C LEU A 46 -13.06 -23.71 -4.01
N VAL A 47 -13.72 -22.55 -3.99
CA VAL A 47 -14.53 -22.08 -5.12
C VAL A 47 -13.66 -21.33 -6.13
N LYS A 48 -14.26 -20.99 -7.28
CA LYS A 48 -13.61 -20.10 -8.25
C LYS A 48 -13.16 -18.81 -7.53
N PRO A 49 -11.89 -18.38 -7.67
CA PRO A 49 -11.40 -17.17 -7.05
C PRO A 49 -12.28 -15.97 -7.41
N TYR A 50 -12.66 -15.18 -6.41
CA TYR A 50 -13.49 -13.99 -6.55
C TYR A 50 -12.84 -12.80 -5.84
N PRO A 51 -13.08 -11.56 -6.33
CA PRO A 51 -12.59 -10.36 -5.66
C PRO A 51 -13.35 -10.17 -4.34
N LEU A 52 -12.61 -9.84 -3.30
CA LEU A 52 -13.10 -9.41 -2.00
C LEU A 52 -12.36 -8.13 -1.65
N GLU A 53 -13.03 -6.99 -1.83
CA GLU A 53 -12.44 -5.66 -1.71
C GLU A 53 -11.14 -5.53 -2.53
N ASN A 54 -9.97 -5.48 -1.88
CA ASN A 54 -8.66 -5.32 -2.50
C ASN A 54 -7.88 -6.62 -2.66
N GLN A 55 -8.48 -7.78 -2.34
CA GLN A 55 -7.83 -9.08 -2.41
C GLN A 55 -8.67 -10.06 -3.24
N VAL A 56 -8.02 -11.13 -3.73
CA VAL A 56 -8.72 -12.25 -4.36
C VAL A 56 -8.73 -13.40 -3.38
N THR A 57 -9.89 -14.01 -3.16
CA THR A 57 -10.05 -15.16 -2.29
C THR A 57 -10.81 -16.28 -2.99
N ASN A 58 -10.54 -17.52 -2.59
CA ASN A 58 -11.25 -18.72 -3.06
C ASN A 58 -11.97 -19.45 -1.91
N GLN A 59 -12.05 -18.82 -0.74
CA GLN A 59 -12.67 -19.39 0.45
C GLN A 59 -14.16 -19.06 0.50
N VAL A 60 -14.94 -19.91 1.16
CA VAL A 60 -16.36 -19.64 1.44
C VAL A 60 -16.62 -19.85 2.93
N LEU A 61 -17.58 -19.11 3.46
CA LEU A 61 -18.05 -19.26 4.83
C LEU A 61 -19.20 -20.25 4.86
N GLU A 62 -19.13 -21.22 5.77
CA GLU A 62 -20.29 -22.02 6.14
C GLU A 62 -21.11 -21.24 7.18
N LEU A 63 -22.23 -20.67 6.73
CA LEU A 63 -23.10 -19.82 7.56
C LEU A 63 -24.34 -20.59 7.99
N ARG A 64 -24.65 -20.49 9.27
CA ARG A 64 -25.88 -21.03 9.88
C ARG A 64 -26.87 -19.92 10.16
N TYR A 65 -28.09 -20.13 9.69
CA TYR A 65 -29.26 -19.34 10.04
C TYR A 65 -30.30 -20.30 10.61
N GLY A 66 -30.39 -20.34 11.95
CA GLY A 66 -31.27 -21.27 12.67
C GLY A 66 -30.79 -22.72 12.53
N LYS A 67 -31.58 -23.58 11.90
CA LYS A 67 -31.24 -24.99 11.61
C LYS A 67 -30.59 -25.18 10.24
N GLN A 68 -30.70 -24.20 9.35
CA GLN A 68 -30.14 -24.31 8.01
C GLN A 68 -28.70 -23.84 8.00
N THR A 69 -27.84 -24.62 7.35
CA THR A 69 -26.44 -24.27 7.12
C THR A 69 -26.15 -24.33 5.62
N ARG A 70 -25.50 -23.31 5.09
CA ARG A 70 -25.14 -23.21 3.67
C ARG A 70 -23.81 -22.48 3.49
N HIS A 71 -23.13 -22.79 2.39
CA HIS A 71 -21.89 -22.15 1.99
C HIS A 71 -22.17 -20.87 1.21
N PHE A 72 -21.52 -19.79 1.61
CA PHE A 72 -21.66 -18.48 0.98
C PHE A 72 -20.29 -17.83 0.75
N PRO A 73 -20.10 -17.12 -0.39
CA PRO A 73 -18.92 -16.29 -0.58
C PRO A 73 -18.92 -15.11 0.40
N MET A 74 -17.74 -14.60 0.73
CA MET A 74 -17.55 -13.51 1.68
C MET A 74 -17.96 -12.13 1.12
N ASP A 75 -18.12 -12.00 -0.20
CA ASP A 75 -18.41 -10.74 -0.90
C ASP A 75 -19.71 -10.04 -0.44
N LYS A 76 -20.69 -10.82 0.03
CA LYS A 76 -21.98 -10.30 0.51
C LYS A 76 -22.04 -10.02 2.01
N VAL A 77 -20.90 -10.07 2.70
CA VAL A 77 -20.80 -9.72 4.12
C VAL A 77 -20.70 -8.20 4.25
N SER A 78 -21.51 -7.62 5.12
CA SER A 78 -21.53 -6.18 5.35
C SER A 78 -20.65 -5.79 6.55
N ASN A 79 -19.87 -4.72 6.38
CA ASN A 79 -19.07 -4.10 7.45
C ASN A 79 -19.90 -3.13 8.33
N ALA A 80 -21.17 -2.86 7.99
CA ALA A 80 -22.01 -1.95 8.75
C ALA A 80 -22.55 -2.60 10.05
N PRO A 81 -22.84 -1.79 11.09
CA PRO A 81 -23.37 -2.30 12.35
C PRO A 81 -24.75 -2.94 12.16
N LEU A 82 -25.07 -3.87 13.07
CA LEU A 82 -26.37 -4.54 13.07
C LEU A 82 -27.49 -3.57 13.44
N THR A 83 -28.58 -3.62 12.69
CA THR A 83 -29.76 -2.80 12.98
C THR A 83 -30.68 -3.50 13.97
N GLN A 84 -31.45 -2.72 14.73
CA GLN A 84 -32.40 -3.26 15.71
C GLN A 84 -33.43 -4.19 15.05
N SER A 85 -33.92 -3.83 13.86
CA SER A 85 -34.88 -4.64 13.10
C SER A 85 -34.31 -6.00 12.66
N GLU A 86 -33.02 -6.06 12.31
CA GLU A 86 -32.33 -7.31 11.99
C GLU A 86 -32.20 -8.20 13.23
N MET A 87 -31.84 -7.60 14.37
CA MET A 87 -31.72 -8.31 15.65
C MET A 87 -33.07 -8.89 16.10
N GLU A 88 -34.15 -8.10 16.05
CA GLU A 88 -35.49 -8.58 16.39
C GLU A 88 -35.94 -9.74 15.51
N ARG A 89 -35.65 -9.68 14.21
CA ARG A 89 -35.94 -10.77 13.28
C ARG A 89 -35.15 -12.04 13.63
N PHE A 90 -33.87 -11.88 13.96
CA PHE A 90 -33.03 -12.99 14.40
C PHE A 90 -33.55 -13.65 15.68
N LEU A 91 -33.95 -12.85 16.69
CA LEU A 91 -34.51 -13.35 17.94
C LEU A 91 -35.83 -14.10 17.74
N LYS A 92 -36.76 -13.50 16.97
CA LYS A 92 -38.05 -14.15 16.62
C LYS A 92 -37.82 -15.48 15.91
N PHE A 93 -36.86 -15.51 14.98
CA PHE A 93 -36.52 -16.72 14.25
C PHE A 93 -35.90 -17.80 15.15
N CYS A 94 -34.99 -17.44 16.06
CA CYS A 94 -34.41 -18.38 17.01
C CYS A 94 -35.47 -18.98 17.95
N GLN A 95 -36.42 -18.16 18.42
CA GLN A 95 -37.55 -18.63 19.23
C GLN A 95 -38.44 -19.59 18.44
N GLY A 96 -38.76 -19.27 17.18
CA GLY A 96 -39.62 -20.10 16.33
C GLY A 96 -39.00 -21.45 15.94
N GLU A 97 -37.70 -21.49 15.63
CA GLU A 97 -37.02 -22.75 15.28
C GLU A 97 -36.51 -23.54 16.50
N GLY A 98 -36.50 -22.95 17.69
CA GLY A 98 -35.87 -23.53 18.89
C GLY A 98 -34.34 -23.54 18.80
N ALA A 99 -33.75 -22.61 18.05
CA ALA A 99 -32.32 -22.47 17.96
C ALA A 99 -31.76 -21.82 19.25
N LYS A 100 -30.64 -22.34 19.75
CA LYS A 100 -30.01 -21.82 20.98
C LYS A 100 -29.42 -20.43 20.73
N LEU A 101 -29.91 -19.44 21.47
CA LEU A 101 -29.31 -18.11 21.48
C LEU A 101 -27.91 -18.16 22.12
N PRO A 102 -26.94 -17.38 21.61
CA PRO A 102 -25.63 -17.30 22.21
C PRO A 102 -25.70 -16.63 23.59
N THR A 103 -25.06 -17.23 24.60
CA THR A 103 -24.94 -16.63 25.92
C THR A 103 -24.01 -15.41 25.87
N LYS A 104 -24.33 -14.36 26.64
CA LYS A 104 -23.49 -13.16 26.76
C LYS A 104 -22.01 -13.49 27.04
N SER A 105 -21.75 -14.40 27.98
CA SER A 105 -20.38 -14.84 28.30
C SER A 105 -19.64 -15.47 27.12
N ARG A 106 -20.34 -16.19 26.23
CA ARG A 106 -19.72 -16.78 25.02
C ARG A 106 -19.32 -15.67 24.04
N LEU A 107 -20.17 -14.67 23.86
CA LEU A 107 -19.89 -13.53 22.99
C LEU A 107 -18.72 -12.69 23.52
N GLU A 108 -18.68 -12.44 24.82
CA GLU A 108 -17.57 -11.70 25.47
C GLU A 108 -16.24 -12.43 25.32
N LYS A 109 -16.20 -13.74 25.62
CA LYS A 109 -14.99 -14.56 25.42
C LYS A 109 -14.54 -14.54 23.96
N LYS A 110 -15.49 -14.56 23.02
CA LYS A 110 -15.19 -14.53 21.59
C LYS A 110 -14.62 -13.19 21.15
N SER A 111 -15.24 -12.10 21.60
CA SER A 111 -14.76 -10.73 21.36
C SER A 111 -13.34 -10.53 21.89
N GLN A 112 -13.07 -10.94 23.14
CA GLN A 112 -11.73 -10.91 23.71
C GLN A 112 -10.73 -11.77 22.94
N GLY A 113 -11.15 -12.95 22.46
CA GLY A 113 -10.32 -13.81 21.64
C GLY A 113 -9.95 -13.18 20.29
N MET A 114 -10.89 -12.47 19.65
CA MET A 114 -10.63 -11.73 18.42
C MET A 114 -9.67 -10.57 18.66
N GLN A 115 -9.88 -9.79 19.73
CA GLN A 115 -9.00 -8.67 20.06
C GLN A 115 -7.55 -9.13 20.27
N LYS A 116 -7.36 -10.21 21.05
CA LYS A 116 -6.02 -10.79 21.27
C LYS A 116 -5.31 -11.22 19.99
N LEU A 117 -6.06 -11.62 18.96
CA LEU A 117 -5.49 -12.03 17.68
C LEU A 117 -5.13 -10.84 16.79
N ILE A 118 -5.88 -9.74 16.91
CA ILE A 118 -5.52 -8.47 16.27
C ILE A 118 -4.23 -7.92 16.90
N ASP A 119 -4.13 -7.99 18.23
CA ASP A 119 -2.96 -7.51 18.98
C ASP A 119 -1.73 -8.42 18.80
N LYS A 120 -1.95 -9.68 18.38
CA LYS A 120 -0.88 -10.64 18.12
C LYS A 120 -0.15 -10.24 16.82
N GLY A 121 1.12 -9.87 16.94
CA GLY A 121 1.99 -9.70 15.77
C GLY A 121 2.14 -10.99 14.95
N PHE A 122 2.35 -10.82 13.64
CA PHE A 122 2.64 -11.94 12.75
C PHE A 122 4.02 -12.53 13.01
N THR A 123 4.12 -13.85 13.05
CA THR A 123 5.42 -14.54 13.11
C THR A 123 5.99 -14.73 11.70
N ASP A 124 7.30 -14.94 11.57
CA ASP A 124 7.94 -15.19 10.26
C ASP A 124 7.32 -16.39 9.52
N SER A 125 6.92 -17.41 10.27
CA SER A 125 6.19 -18.56 9.71
C SER A 125 4.83 -18.16 9.15
N ASP A 126 4.10 -17.28 9.83
CA ASP A 126 2.80 -16.80 9.35
C ASP A 126 2.96 -15.97 8.07
N ILE A 127 3.99 -15.12 8.02
CA ILE A 127 4.32 -14.28 6.85
C ILE A 127 4.63 -15.16 5.63
N ASN A 128 5.49 -16.16 5.79
CA ASN A 128 5.84 -17.09 4.71
C ASN A 128 4.59 -17.81 4.18
N GLN A 129 3.73 -18.30 5.07
CA GLN A 129 2.48 -18.96 4.68
C GLN A 129 1.49 -18.00 4.01
N MET A 130 1.47 -16.72 4.39
CA MET A 130 0.65 -15.71 3.73
C MET A 130 1.15 -15.43 2.31
N MET A 131 2.47 -15.35 2.12
CA MET A 131 3.09 -15.15 0.81
C MET A 131 2.81 -16.33 -0.13
N GLU A 132 2.97 -17.57 0.35
CA GLU A 132 2.66 -18.78 -0.41
C GLU A 132 1.19 -18.84 -0.83
N ARG A 133 0.26 -18.54 0.08
CA ARG A 133 -1.17 -18.52 -0.22
C ARG A 133 -1.54 -17.43 -1.23
N LYS A 134 -0.96 -16.24 -1.09
CA LYS A 134 -1.19 -15.13 -2.02
C LYS A 134 -0.67 -15.47 -3.42
N ALA A 135 0.52 -16.09 -3.51
CA ALA A 135 1.07 -16.55 -4.77
C ALA A 135 0.20 -17.64 -5.42
N ALA A 136 -0.36 -18.58 -4.64
CA ALA A 136 -1.23 -19.63 -5.16
C ALA A 136 -2.58 -19.12 -5.70
N LEU A 137 -3.10 -18.03 -5.12
CA LEU A 137 -4.35 -17.39 -5.55
C LEU A 137 -4.16 -16.48 -6.75
N GLN A 138 -2.99 -15.87 -6.86
CA GLN A 138 -2.61 -15.05 -8.00
C GLN A 138 -2.31 -15.97 -9.20
N GLN A 139 -3.28 -16.11 -10.11
CA GLN A 139 -3.09 -16.88 -11.35
C GLN A 139 -1.98 -16.34 -12.24
N ARG A 140 -1.56 -15.08 -12.03
CA ARG A 140 -0.40 -14.47 -12.66
C ARG A 140 0.52 -13.89 -11.59
N PRO A 141 1.85 -14.13 -11.68
CA PRO A 141 2.81 -13.46 -10.82
C PRO A 141 2.64 -11.94 -10.96
N SER A 142 2.76 -11.24 -9.84
CA SER A 142 2.73 -9.78 -9.85
C SER A 142 3.89 -9.25 -10.70
N HIS A 143 3.71 -8.10 -11.36
CA HIS A 143 4.78 -7.46 -12.12
C HIS A 143 6.08 -7.30 -11.32
N ALA A 144 5.98 -6.97 -10.03
CA ALA A 144 7.14 -6.89 -9.13
C ALA A 144 7.89 -8.24 -8.99
N GLN A 145 7.14 -9.35 -8.95
CA GLN A 145 7.72 -10.69 -8.91
C GLN A 145 8.39 -11.04 -10.23
N LEU A 146 7.73 -10.73 -11.36
CA LEU A 146 8.31 -10.91 -12.70
C LEU A 146 9.61 -10.10 -12.86
N LEU A 147 9.65 -8.86 -12.36
CA LEU A 147 10.84 -8.02 -12.42
C LEU A 147 11.96 -8.55 -11.52
N GLN A 148 11.63 -9.01 -10.32
CA GLN A 148 12.59 -9.61 -9.39
C GLN A 148 13.17 -10.92 -9.98
N GLU A 149 12.33 -11.75 -10.57
CA GLU A 149 12.73 -12.99 -11.23
C GLU A 149 13.59 -12.71 -12.46
N LYS A 150 13.21 -11.73 -13.28
CA LYS A 150 14.02 -11.23 -14.39
C LYS A 150 15.38 -10.73 -13.91
N SER A 151 15.44 -9.97 -12.83
CA SER A 151 16.70 -9.49 -12.23
C SER A 151 17.57 -10.66 -11.78
N ARG A 152 16.99 -11.64 -11.08
CA ARG A 152 17.67 -12.86 -10.64
C ARG A 152 18.25 -13.67 -11.81
N LEU A 153 17.48 -13.87 -12.87
CA LEU A 153 17.92 -14.58 -14.07
C LEU A 153 19.02 -13.83 -14.81
N ASN A 154 18.93 -12.50 -14.92
CA ASN A 154 19.99 -11.68 -15.50
C ASN A 154 21.29 -11.76 -14.70
N GLN A 155 21.21 -11.78 -13.37
CA GLN A 155 22.38 -11.99 -12.51
C GLN A 155 23.00 -13.38 -12.73
N ALA A 156 22.18 -14.44 -12.77
CA ALA A 156 22.63 -15.79 -13.07
C ALA A 156 23.30 -15.89 -14.46
N ARG A 157 22.71 -15.26 -15.48
CA ARG A 157 23.26 -15.21 -16.84
C ARG A 157 24.62 -14.53 -16.86
N ASN A 158 24.77 -13.42 -16.14
CA ASN A 158 26.05 -12.70 -16.06
C ASN A 158 27.13 -13.56 -15.36
N LEU A 159 26.76 -14.33 -14.34
CA LEU A 159 27.67 -15.28 -13.69
C LEU A 159 28.06 -16.44 -14.62
N ALA A 160 27.11 -17.06 -15.32
CA ALA A 160 27.36 -18.11 -16.30
C ALA A 160 28.27 -17.62 -17.44
N ARG A 161 28.01 -16.40 -17.94
CA ARG A 161 28.87 -15.74 -18.95
C ARG A 161 30.28 -15.50 -18.42
N SER A 162 30.42 -15.11 -17.16
CA SER A 162 31.75 -14.95 -16.52
C SER A 162 32.49 -16.28 -16.39
N ARG A 163 31.78 -17.40 -16.21
CA ARG A 163 32.32 -18.76 -16.19
C ARG A 163 32.59 -19.34 -17.59
N ARG A 164 32.18 -18.62 -18.65
CA ARG A 164 32.22 -19.07 -20.06
C ARG A 164 31.41 -20.34 -20.34
N ASP A 165 30.38 -20.59 -19.53
CA ASP A 165 29.44 -21.67 -19.78
C ASP A 165 28.34 -21.18 -20.73
N PHE A 166 28.57 -21.36 -22.03
CA PHE A 166 27.64 -20.88 -23.05
C PHE A 166 26.36 -21.73 -23.16
N ALA A 167 26.38 -22.97 -22.65
CA ALA A 167 25.19 -23.82 -22.62
C ALA A 167 24.21 -23.30 -21.56
N GLU A 168 24.69 -23.00 -20.35
CA GLU A 168 23.88 -22.42 -19.28
C GLU A 168 23.34 -21.03 -19.66
N VAL A 169 24.14 -20.21 -20.35
CA VAL A 169 23.69 -18.89 -20.85
C VAL A 169 22.52 -19.03 -21.82
N ALA A 170 22.60 -19.97 -22.78
CA ALA A 170 21.52 -20.17 -23.74
C ALA A 170 20.21 -20.61 -23.07
N GLU A 171 20.29 -21.50 -22.07
CA GLU A 171 19.11 -21.90 -21.28
C GLU A 171 18.51 -20.74 -20.49
N LEU A 172 19.36 -19.88 -19.90
CA LEU A 172 18.91 -18.71 -19.14
C LEU A 172 18.31 -17.64 -20.05
N ASP A 173 18.83 -17.46 -21.26
CA ASP A 173 18.27 -16.52 -22.25
C ASP A 173 16.88 -16.94 -22.72
N VAL A 174 16.64 -18.25 -22.90
CA VAL A 174 15.30 -18.78 -23.21
C VAL A 174 14.32 -18.47 -22.06
N LYS A 175 14.72 -18.72 -20.81
CA LYS A 175 13.88 -18.44 -19.62
C LYS A 175 13.58 -16.95 -19.47
N ILE A 176 14.53 -16.06 -19.79
CA ILE A 176 14.32 -14.61 -19.77
C ILE A 176 13.32 -14.20 -20.86
N ALA A 177 13.44 -14.74 -22.07
CA ALA A 177 12.53 -14.45 -23.18
C ALA A 177 11.09 -14.91 -22.89
N GLU A 178 10.92 -16.08 -22.30
CA GLU A 178 9.61 -16.61 -21.87
C GLU A 178 8.92 -15.67 -20.85
N LEU A 179 9.68 -15.17 -19.87
CA LEU A 179 9.16 -14.21 -18.89
C LEU A 179 8.79 -12.85 -19.51
N GLU A 180 9.52 -12.40 -20.53
CA GLU A 180 9.21 -11.14 -21.21
C GLU A 180 7.92 -11.23 -22.04
N VAL A 181 7.69 -12.34 -22.75
CA VAL A 181 6.44 -12.59 -23.47
C VAL A 181 5.25 -12.58 -22.50
N HIS A 182 5.41 -13.14 -21.31
CA HIS A 182 4.37 -13.19 -20.29
C HIS A 182 4.02 -11.82 -19.67
N ASN A 183 4.92 -10.83 -19.80
CA ASN A 183 4.81 -9.49 -19.21
C ASN A 183 4.24 -8.43 -20.18
N GLN A 184 4.24 -8.68 -21.50
CA GLN A 184 3.85 -7.68 -22.51
C GLN A 184 2.38 -7.23 -22.46
N GLY A 185 1.52 -7.90 -21.68
CA GLY A 185 0.10 -7.55 -21.53
C GLY A 185 -0.22 -6.36 -20.61
N GLN A 186 0.75 -5.78 -19.89
CA GLN A 186 0.53 -4.70 -18.90
C GLN A 186 1.09 -3.31 -19.30
N THR A 187 1.71 -3.22 -20.47
CA THR A 187 2.64 -2.14 -20.84
C THR A 187 2.04 -0.75 -21.03
N THR A 188 0.72 -0.59 -21.15
CA THR A 188 0.13 0.69 -21.61
C THR A 188 0.18 1.82 -20.59
N GLU A 189 0.11 1.50 -19.31
CA GLU A 189 0.13 2.47 -18.21
C GLU A 189 1.57 2.85 -17.86
N GLU A 190 2.44 1.85 -17.72
CA GLU A 190 3.85 2.00 -17.36
C GLU A 190 4.65 2.82 -18.39
N ASP A 191 4.31 2.67 -19.67
CA ASP A 191 4.95 3.44 -20.76
C ASP A 191 4.65 4.94 -20.64
N GLN A 192 3.55 5.32 -19.98
CA GLN A 192 3.22 6.72 -19.68
C GLN A 192 4.01 7.25 -18.48
N TRP A 193 4.07 6.49 -17.38
CA TRP A 193 4.86 6.88 -16.20
C TRP A 193 6.37 6.92 -16.48
N ALA A 194 6.89 6.00 -17.30
CA ALA A 194 8.29 6.00 -17.72
C ALA A 194 8.64 7.26 -18.53
N LYS A 195 7.78 7.66 -19.48
CA LYS A 195 7.95 8.90 -20.27
C LYS A 195 7.91 10.15 -19.40
N VAL A 196 7.02 10.19 -18.40
CA VAL A 196 6.94 11.30 -17.44
C VAL A 196 8.19 11.36 -16.57
N ASN A 197 8.67 10.22 -16.09
CA ASN A 197 9.87 10.16 -15.24
C ASN A 197 11.15 10.50 -16.03
N GLU A 198 11.25 10.07 -17.28
CA GLU A 198 12.33 10.46 -18.19
C GLU A 198 12.32 11.97 -18.46
N ARG A 199 11.13 12.54 -18.70
CA ARG A 199 10.97 13.99 -18.85
C ARG A 199 11.37 14.74 -17.59
N ASN A 200 10.97 14.26 -16.41
CA ASN A 200 11.36 14.86 -15.12
C ASN A 200 12.86 14.74 -14.87
N ARG A 201 13.49 13.61 -15.19
CA ARG A 201 14.95 13.43 -15.09
C ARG A 201 15.70 14.40 -15.98
N ARG A 202 15.22 14.61 -17.22
CA ARG A 202 15.77 15.58 -18.15
C ARG A 202 15.62 17.01 -17.64
N LEU A 203 14.42 17.37 -17.16
CA LEU A 203 14.15 18.70 -16.60
C LEU A 203 15.02 18.99 -15.37
N ASN A 204 15.17 18.02 -14.47
CA ASN A 204 16.06 18.15 -13.30
C ASN A 204 17.51 18.37 -13.73
N LEU A 205 18.02 17.60 -14.69
CA LEU A 205 19.38 17.79 -15.22
C LEU A 205 19.57 19.16 -15.88
N GLU A 206 18.61 19.64 -16.66
CA GLU A 206 18.67 20.95 -17.29
C GLU A 206 18.60 22.09 -16.25
N GLN A 207 17.78 21.94 -15.20
CA GLN A 207 17.70 22.89 -14.09
C GLN A 207 19.00 22.93 -13.29
N THR A 208 19.61 21.77 -12.99
CA THR A 208 20.91 21.70 -12.30
C THR A 208 22.00 22.39 -13.13
N LYS A 209 22.08 22.12 -14.44
CA LYS A 209 23.06 22.79 -15.33
C LYS A 209 22.87 24.30 -15.38
N LYS A 210 21.61 24.77 -15.43
CA LYS A 210 21.30 26.20 -15.42
C LYS A 210 21.67 26.85 -14.07
N ALA A 211 21.37 26.19 -12.96
CA ALA A 211 21.72 26.67 -11.63
C ALA A 211 23.25 26.75 -11.44
N GLU A 212 23.99 25.74 -11.89
CA GLU A 212 25.46 25.73 -11.89
C GLU A 212 26.04 26.86 -12.75
N ALA A 213 25.50 27.10 -13.94
CA ALA A 213 25.91 28.20 -14.80
C ALA A 213 25.68 29.58 -14.16
N ILE A 214 24.52 29.77 -13.52
CA ILE A 214 24.19 31.02 -12.81
C ILE A 214 25.11 31.19 -11.58
N ALA A 215 25.36 30.13 -10.82
CA ALA A 215 26.26 30.16 -9.66
C ALA A 215 27.70 30.52 -10.08
N LEU A 216 28.18 29.96 -11.20
CA LEU A 216 29.48 30.29 -11.78
C LEU A 216 29.54 31.74 -12.27
N ALA A 217 28.48 32.24 -12.92
CA ALA A 217 28.42 33.62 -13.39
C ALA A 217 28.41 34.62 -12.21
N LYS A 218 27.61 34.35 -11.18
CA LYS A 218 27.60 35.15 -9.93
C LYS A 218 28.96 35.13 -9.24
N ARG A 219 29.62 33.97 -9.16
CA ARG A 219 30.96 33.85 -8.59
C ARG A 219 32.00 34.66 -9.38
N LYS A 220 31.94 34.64 -10.71
CA LYS A 220 32.82 35.47 -11.57
C LYS A 220 32.56 36.96 -11.38
N ALA A 221 31.30 37.39 -11.30
CA ALA A 221 30.94 38.79 -11.06
C ALA A 221 31.43 39.29 -9.69
N LEU A 222 31.31 38.47 -8.64
CA LEU A 222 31.82 38.79 -7.29
C LEU A 222 33.35 38.87 -7.23
N ILE A 223 34.06 38.06 -8.03
CA ILE A 223 35.52 38.13 -8.13
C ILE A 223 35.94 39.40 -8.89
N ALA A 224 35.22 39.76 -9.97
CA ALA A 224 35.47 40.98 -10.72
C ALA A 224 35.14 42.26 -9.93
N SER A 225 34.16 42.23 -9.02
CA SER A 225 33.85 43.38 -8.15
C SER A 225 34.83 43.53 -6.97
N ARG A 226 35.62 42.49 -6.64
CA ARG A 226 36.64 42.55 -5.58
C ARG A 226 38.00 43.08 -6.07
N SER A 227 38.20 43.27 -7.38
CA SER A 227 39.46 43.81 -7.92
C SER A 227 39.53 45.34 -7.95
N ASN A 228 38.53 46.07 -7.42
CA ASN A 228 38.51 47.53 -7.39
C ASN A 228 38.05 48.09 -6.02
N THR A 229 38.90 48.04 -5.00
CA THR A 229 38.82 48.96 -3.83
C THR A 229 40.21 49.31 -3.28
N PRO A 230 40.59 50.60 -3.20
CA PRO A 230 41.77 51.07 -2.46
C PRO A 230 41.51 51.18 -0.94
N LYS A 231 42.60 51.11 -0.15
CA LYS A 231 42.74 51.17 1.33
C LYS A 231 41.74 52.04 2.12
N PRO A 232 41.35 51.64 3.36
CA PRO A 232 40.55 52.46 4.25
C PRO A 232 41.40 53.39 5.14
N GLY A 233 40.95 54.64 5.29
CA GLY A 233 41.35 55.57 6.34
C GLY A 233 40.10 56.25 6.93
N THR A 234 39.97 56.24 8.25
CA THR A 234 38.99 57.01 9.07
C THR A 234 39.64 58.35 9.50
N PRO A 235 38.92 59.45 9.90
CA PRO A 235 37.70 59.45 10.76
C PRO A 235 36.67 60.65 10.72
N LYS A 236 35.43 60.40 11.20
CA LYS A 236 34.48 61.22 12.05
C LYS A 236 33.81 62.55 11.52
N PRO A 237 32.80 63.18 12.22
CA PRO A 237 31.35 63.13 11.90
C PRO A 237 30.63 64.50 11.61
N ASP A 238 29.34 64.40 11.24
CA ASP A 238 28.18 65.35 11.27
C ASP A 238 28.14 66.65 10.42
N ASP A 239 27.15 66.73 9.52
CA ASP A 239 26.01 67.70 9.54
C ASP A 239 25.27 67.77 8.17
N THR A 240 23.93 67.93 8.18
CA THR A 240 23.01 68.05 7.00
C THR A 240 22.53 69.51 6.87
N PRO A 241 22.08 70.08 5.70
CA PRO A 241 20.72 69.79 5.14
C PRO A 241 20.40 70.11 3.63
N LYS A 242 19.29 69.53 3.11
CA LYS A 242 18.31 70.01 2.06
C LYS A 242 18.77 70.13 0.56
N GLN A 243 18.00 69.90 -0.52
CA GLN A 243 16.56 69.64 -0.80
C GLN A 243 16.34 69.19 -2.29
N GLU A 244 15.23 68.45 -2.53
CA GLU A 244 14.36 68.35 -3.75
C GLU A 244 14.90 67.66 -5.04
N ILE A 245 14.19 66.78 -5.80
CA ILE A 245 12.77 66.74 -6.20
C ILE A 245 12.30 65.34 -6.72
N SER A 246 11.04 65.00 -6.41
CA SER A 246 9.98 64.26 -7.17
C SER A 246 10.08 62.81 -7.72
N ALA A 247 9.26 61.93 -7.10
CA ALA A 247 8.34 60.89 -7.64
C ALA A 247 8.81 59.89 -8.72
N THR A 248 8.69 58.56 -8.54
CA THR A 248 7.40 57.83 -8.57
C THR A 248 7.56 56.42 -7.96
N ASN A 249 6.51 55.98 -7.25
CA ASN A 249 6.36 54.74 -6.48
C ASN A 249 6.61 53.42 -7.24
N LEU A 250 7.30 52.45 -6.60
CA LEU A 250 6.87 51.05 -6.46
C LEU A 250 7.57 50.43 -5.23
N ALA A 251 6.83 49.62 -4.46
CA ALA A 251 7.08 49.22 -3.08
C ALA A 251 8.38 48.43 -2.79
N PRO A 252 8.91 48.48 -1.53
CA PRO A 252 10.10 47.74 -1.09
C PRO A 252 9.85 46.23 -0.90
N PRO A 253 10.90 45.39 -0.96
CA PRO A 253 10.76 43.93 -0.87
C PRO A 253 10.58 43.47 0.58
N PRO A 254 9.65 42.55 0.89
CA PRO A 254 9.75 41.77 2.11
C PRO A 254 10.81 40.69 1.93
N ASP A 255 11.85 40.77 2.77
CA ASP A 255 12.73 39.66 3.09
C ASP A 255 11.93 38.45 3.59
N VAL A 256 12.60 37.29 3.49
CA VAL A 256 12.19 35.94 3.96
C VAL A 256 11.39 35.13 2.93
N VAL A 257 12.11 34.52 1.99
CA VAL A 257 11.67 33.27 1.35
C VAL A 257 12.35 32.12 2.11
N PRO A 258 11.60 31.17 2.73
CA PRO A 258 12.19 29.99 3.33
C PRO A 258 12.83 29.12 2.25
N VAL A 259 14.01 28.59 2.58
CA VAL A 259 14.73 27.57 1.81
C VAL A 259 13.76 26.40 1.55
N ALA A 260 13.47 26.13 0.28
CA ALA A 260 12.74 24.92 -0.09
C ALA A 260 13.54 23.69 0.35
N PRO A 261 12.95 22.74 1.10
CA PRO A 261 13.66 21.56 1.55
C PRO A 261 14.02 20.65 0.37
N ALA A 262 15.27 20.20 0.36
CA ALA A 262 15.74 19.16 -0.53
C ALA A 262 14.92 17.87 -0.30
N GLN A 263 14.08 17.53 -1.26
CA GLN A 263 13.45 16.21 -1.39
C GLN A 263 14.36 15.37 -2.31
N THR A 264 14.83 14.17 -2.01
CA THR A 264 14.64 13.25 -0.87
C THR A 264 15.84 12.30 -0.88
N THR A 265 16.59 12.23 0.21
CA THR A 265 17.48 11.10 0.50
C THR A 265 16.66 10.02 1.23
N PHE A 266 16.94 8.78 0.87
CA PHE A 266 16.26 7.52 1.23
C PHE A 266 16.18 7.19 2.75
N ASP A 267 16.57 8.11 3.63
CA ASP A 267 16.72 7.86 5.08
C ASP A 267 15.49 8.27 5.92
N ALA A 268 14.47 8.87 5.31
CA ALA A 268 13.25 9.32 6.01
C ALA A 268 12.13 8.27 6.10
N MET A 269 12.38 7.01 5.71
CA MET A 269 11.34 5.97 5.66
C MET A 269 11.25 5.08 6.91
N VAL A 270 12.08 5.28 7.95
CA VAL A 270 12.20 4.30 9.06
C VAL A 270 11.75 4.78 10.44
N GLN A 271 11.34 6.03 10.68
CA GLN A 271 10.96 6.44 12.05
C GLN A 271 9.47 6.72 12.27
N ALA A 272 8.84 5.74 12.94
CA ALA A 272 7.87 5.85 14.02
C ALA A 272 6.70 6.83 13.86
N VAL A 273 5.52 6.28 13.57
CA VAL A 273 4.23 6.94 13.82
C VAL A 273 3.75 6.55 15.22
N SER A 274 4.07 7.38 16.21
CA SER A 274 3.28 7.49 17.45
C SER A 274 2.23 8.57 17.22
N LEU A 275 0.95 8.17 17.19
CA LEU A 275 -0.19 9.09 17.16
C LEU A 275 -0.69 9.29 18.59
N ASP A 276 -0.50 10.49 19.11
CA ASP A 276 -1.26 10.99 20.26
C ASP A 276 -2.68 11.35 19.79
N ILE A 277 -3.67 10.74 20.44
CA ILE A 277 -5.09 11.10 20.31
C ILE A 277 -5.47 11.79 21.60
N ASP A 278 -5.68 13.11 21.55
CA ASP A 278 -6.28 13.87 22.63
C ASP A 278 -7.78 13.56 22.72
N PHE A 279 -8.25 13.29 23.95
CA PHE A 279 -9.66 13.22 24.35
C PHE A 279 -10.21 14.61 24.68
#